data_AF-A0A965N8H9-F1
#
_entry.id   AF-A0A965N8H9-F1
#
_cell.length_a   1.000
_cell.length_b   1.000
_cell.length_c   1.000
_cell.angle_alpha   90.00
_cell.angle_beta   90.00
_cell.angle_gamma   90.00
#
_symmetry.space_group_name_H-M   'P 1'
#
loop_
_entity.id
_entity.type
_entity.pdbx_description
1 polymer ?
#
loop_
_entity_poly.entity_id
_entity_poly.type
_entity_poly.pdbx_seq_one_letter_code
_entity_poly.pdbx_strand_id
1 'polypeptide(L)'
;PFEPPRLGTSGAGTVGGMVAAGLAGPARAAVGGVRDFVLGASVINGRGQWLHFGGQVMKNVAGYDISRLMAGSMGILGVLTNVSLKVLPRPLATATVRFESDEASALERMNAWAAQPLPVHASAWWNGTLVVRLSGAQAAVQSALKHMSGEGAEVVDPDLALNFWQGLRDQRDEYFEAAESALARGARLWRISVPDTSGPLNLEGDTLMEWGGALRWLCTDAPAQAVRGAAELHGGHATVYRSVDRDIAAFSDLSAPLSRLHRQLKAAFDPKGLFNRGRLIPDL
;
A
#
# COMPACT_ATOMS: atom_id res chain seq x y z
N PRO A 1 -2.18 12.40 3.60
CA PRO A 1 -0.84 12.03 3.11
C PRO A 1 -0.79 10.60 2.58
N PHE A 2 -0.72 9.55 3.41
CA PHE A 2 -0.57 8.15 2.96
C PHE A 2 -1.88 7.46 2.53
N GLU A 3 -3.00 8.20 2.55
CA GLU A 3 -4.30 7.81 1.98
C GLU A 3 -4.72 6.35 2.28
N PRO A 4 -4.90 5.98 3.56
CA PRO A 4 -5.23 4.60 3.89
C PRO A 4 -6.61 4.22 3.31
N PRO A 5 -6.77 2.98 2.82
CA PRO A 5 -8.04 2.50 2.31
C PRO A 5 -9.10 2.47 3.41
N ARG A 6 -10.33 2.89 3.09
CA ARG A 6 -11.47 2.82 4.00
C ARG A 6 -12.32 1.60 3.67
N LEU A 7 -11.90 0.45 4.21
CA LEU A 7 -12.56 -0.84 3.97
C LEU A 7 -13.65 -1.11 5.03
N GLY A 8 -14.78 -1.68 4.61
CA GLY A 8 -15.88 -2.10 5.48
C GLY A 8 -17.24 -1.49 5.15
N THR A 9 -18.32 -2.15 5.59
CA THR A 9 -19.72 -1.81 5.25
C THR A 9 -20.27 -0.58 6.00
N SER A 10 -19.66 -0.20 7.12
CA SER A 10 -20.08 0.93 7.95
C SER A 10 -19.34 2.24 7.68
N GLY A 11 -18.42 2.27 6.71
CA GLY A 11 -17.72 3.48 6.26
C GLY A 11 -16.74 4.13 7.26
N ALA A 12 -16.63 3.62 8.49
CA ALA A 12 -15.80 4.20 9.54
C ALA A 12 -14.64 3.28 9.94
N GLY A 13 -13.49 3.41 9.26
CA GLY A 13 -12.23 2.88 9.77
C GLY A 13 -11.76 3.67 10.99
N THR A 14 -11.12 3.01 11.96
CA THR A 14 -10.51 3.68 13.11
C THR A 14 -9.04 3.99 12.86
N VAL A 15 -8.47 4.97 13.56
CA VAL A 15 -7.03 5.27 13.50
C VAL A 15 -6.19 4.06 13.92
N GLY A 16 -6.62 3.34 14.97
CA GLY A 16 -5.95 2.12 15.42
C GLY A 16 -5.99 1.01 14.37
N GLY A 17 -7.15 0.79 13.74
CA GLY A 17 -7.32 -0.19 12.66
C GLY A 17 -6.46 0.15 11.44
N MET A 18 -6.44 1.41 11.02
CA MET A 18 -5.59 1.93 9.96
C MET A 18 -4.09 1.65 10.22
N VAL A 19 -3.61 1.96 11.43
CA VAL A 19 -2.21 1.73 11.80
C VAL A 19 -1.92 0.23 11.84
N ALA A 20 -2.75 -0.56 12.52
CA ALA A 20 -2.58 -2.00 12.63
C ALA A 20 -2.59 -2.68 11.26
N ALA A 21 -3.47 -2.26 10.33
CA ALA A 21 -3.53 -2.79 8.98
C ALA A 21 -2.29 -2.44 8.15
N GLY A 22 -1.68 -1.28 8.40
CA GLY A 22 -0.46 -0.85 7.69
C GLY A 22 -0.67 -0.55 6.21
N LEU A 23 -1.92 -0.56 5.73
CA LEU A 23 -2.26 -0.30 4.33
C LEU A 23 -2.10 1.18 4.00
N ALA A 24 -1.71 1.46 2.77
CA ALA A 24 -1.53 2.79 2.24
C ALA A 24 -2.12 2.86 0.83
N GLY A 25 -2.57 4.04 0.43
CA GLY A 25 -3.19 4.26 -0.87
C GLY A 25 -2.22 4.86 -1.90
N PRO A 26 -2.76 5.50 -2.93
CA PRO A 26 -2.01 5.89 -4.13
C PRO A 26 -0.83 6.83 -3.84
N ALA A 27 -0.96 7.70 -2.83
CA ALA A 27 0.06 8.66 -2.46
C ALA A 27 1.31 8.10 -1.77
N ARG A 28 1.34 6.81 -1.42
CA ARG A 28 2.42 6.21 -0.61
C ARG A 28 3.81 6.46 -1.20
N ALA A 29 3.97 6.36 -2.52
CA ALA A 29 5.27 6.52 -3.17
C ALA A 29 5.87 7.92 -2.94
N ALA A 30 5.03 8.96 -2.91
CA ALA A 30 5.48 10.34 -2.76
C ALA A 30 5.69 10.75 -1.30
N VAL A 31 4.90 10.23 -0.36
CA VAL A 31 4.86 10.73 1.02
C VAL A 31 5.23 9.72 2.10
N GLY A 32 5.38 8.44 1.74
CA GLY A 32 5.56 7.31 2.66
C GLY A 32 4.25 6.64 3.08
N GLY A 33 4.37 5.50 3.77
CA GLY A 33 3.24 4.75 4.32
C GLY A 33 2.92 5.15 5.76
N VAL A 34 1.83 4.65 6.34
CA VAL A 34 1.41 4.99 7.72
C VAL A 34 2.53 4.79 8.75
N ARG A 35 3.39 3.78 8.56
CA ARG A 35 4.56 3.50 9.40
C ARG A 35 5.51 4.70 9.51
N ASP A 36 5.71 5.45 8.43
CA ASP A 36 6.62 6.61 8.39
C ASP A 36 6.06 7.82 9.12
N PHE A 37 4.76 7.78 9.46
CA PHE A 37 4.04 8.84 10.16
C PHE A 37 3.90 8.55 11.65
N VAL A 38 4.11 7.31 12.10
CA VAL A 38 4.04 6.97 13.52
C VAL A 38 5.25 7.53 14.27
N LEU A 39 4.97 8.36 15.28
CA LEU A 39 5.94 8.92 16.22
C LEU A 39 5.95 8.19 17.57
N GLY A 40 4.78 7.66 17.95
CA GLY A 40 4.60 6.93 19.19
C GLY A 40 3.28 6.15 19.20
N ALA A 41 3.21 5.12 20.04
CA ALA A 41 2.02 4.30 20.22
C ALA A 41 1.92 3.81 21.66
N SER A 42 0.69 3.77 22.18
CA SER A 42 0.35 3.08 23.43
C SER A 42 -0.42 1.79 23.12
N VAL A 43 -0.03 0.69 23.75
CA VAL A 43 -0.59 -0.64 23.47
C VAL A 43 -0.89 -1.39 24.77
N ILE A 44 -1.97 -2.17 24.78
CA ILE A 44 -2.22 -3.17 25.82
C ILE A 44 -1.71 -4.52 25.31
N ASN A 45 -0.77 -5.11 26.03
CA ASN A 45 -0.16 -6.39 25.67
C ASN A 45 -1.00 -7.59 26.21
N GLY A 46 -0.59 -8.83 25.89
CA GLY A 46 -1.31 -10.05 26.29
C GLY A 46 -1.23 -10.37 27.78
N ARG A 47 -0.47 -9.57 28.55
CA ARG A 47 -0.44 -9.59 30.02
C ARG A 47 -1.35 -8.54 30.64
N GLY A 48 -2.06 -7.73 29.84
CA GLY A 48 -2.89 -6.63 30.31
C GLY A 48 -2.11 -5.38 30.73
N GLN A 49 -0.83 -5.29 30.40
CA GLN A 49 -0.01 -4.13 30.74
C GLN A 49 -0.19 -3.04 29.68
N TRP A 50 -0.31 -1.79 30.13
CA TRP A 50 -0.38 -0.63 29.25
C TRP A 50 1.02 -0.07 29.00
N LEU A 51 1.54 -0.30 27.79
CA LEU A 51 2.90 0.03 27.39
C LEU A 51 2.90 1.27 26.49
N HIS A 52 3.94 2.09 26.64
CA HIS A 52 4.10 3.34 25.90
C HIS A 52 5.42 3.31 25.13
N PHE A 53 5.36 3.57 23.83
CA PHE A 53 6.53 3.55 22.95
C PHE A 53 6.61 4.83 22.13
N GLY A 54 7.83 5.35 21.97
CA GLY A 54 8.07 6.60 21.25
C GLY A 54 7.50 7.81 21.98
N GLY A 55 7.07 8.82 21.23
CA GLY A 55 6.51 10.05 21.80
C GLY A 55 5.93 10.97 20.74
N GLN A 56 5.80 12.26 21.05
CA GLN A 56 5.34 13.29 20.11
C GLN A 56 6.49 14.00 19.39
N VAL A 57 7.74 13.70 19.75
CA VAL A 57 8.93 14.33 19.19
C VAL A 57 9.52 13.49 18.06
N MET A 58 10.09 14.17 17.04
CA MET A 58 10.68 13.51 15.87
C MET A 58 12.00 12.78 16.19
N LYS A 59 12.74 13.25 17.19
CA LYS A 59 14.05 12.68 17.57
C LYS A 59 13.90 11.86 18.85
N ASN A 60 13.88 10.54 18.69
CA ASN A 60 13.96 9.56 19.77
C ASN A 60 15.22 8.70 19.53
N VAL A 61 16.28 8.90 20.33
CA VAL A 61 17.60 8.27 20.11
C VAL A 61 17.82 7.04 21.01
N ALA A 62 16.81 6.63 21.79
CA ALA A 62 16.94 5.53 22.74
C ALA A 62 16.00 4.36 22.40
N GLY A 63 16.59 3.15 22.31
CA GLY A 63 15.86 1.89 22.25
C GLY A 63 15.39 1.47 20.86
N TYR A 64 14.60 0.39 20.83
CA TYR A 64 14.00 -0.18 19.63
C TYR A 64 12.73 0.59 19.23
N ASP A 65 12.51 0.79 17.92
CA ASP A 65 11.34 1.49 17.38
C ASP A 65 10.09 0.59 17.35
N ILE A 66 9.59 0.24 18.54
CA ILE A 66 8.38 -0.56 18.72
C ILE A 66 7.14 0.18 18.22
N SER A 67 7.12 1.52 18.31
CA SER A 67 6.04 2.35 17.78
C SER A 67 5.77 2.06 16.30
N ARG A 68 6.81 2.02 15.47
CA ARG A 68 6.66 1.71 14.05
C ARG A 68 6.44 0.22 13.78
N LEU A 69 6.85 -0.68 14.67
CA LEU A 69 6.53 -2.11 14.58
C LEU A 69 5.02 -2.38 14.66
N MET A 70 4.28 -1.55 15.39
CA MET A 70 2.82 -1.70 15.49
C MET A 70 2.11 -1.46 14.15
N ALA A 71 2.70 -0.65 13.26
CA ALA A 71 2.14 -0.38 11.94
C ALA A 71 2.27 -1.63 11.05
N GLY A 72 1.13 -2.17 10.58
CA GLY A 72 1.09 -3.41 9.80
C GLY A 72 1.17 -4.69 10.65
N SER A 73 1.12 -4.59 11.98
CA SER A 73 1.10 -5.75 12.88
C SER A 73 -0.19 -6.57 12.81
N MET A 74 -1.23 -6.08 12.13
CA MET A 74 -2.57 -6.67 12.10
C MET A 74 -3.14 -6.96 13.50
N GLY A 75 -2.70 -6.21 14.53
CA GLY A 75 -3.13 -6.35 15.92
C GLY A 75 -2.59 -7.58 16.65
N ILE A 76 -1.67 -8.36 16.07
CA ILE A 76 -1.17 -9.59 16.72
C ILE A 76 -0.27 -9.32 17.93
N LEU A 77 0.27 -8.10 18.06
CA LEU A 77 1.19 -7.73 19.14
C LEU A 77 0.50 -6.98 20.29
N GLY A 78 -0.80 -6.74 20.20
CA GLY A 78 -1.54 -6.02 21.24
C GLY A 78 -2.61 -5.09 20.69
N VAL A 79 -3.39 -4.54 21.61
CA VAL A 79 -4.48 -3.60 21.31
C VAL A 79 -3.94 -2.18 21.34
N LEU A 80 -3.95 -1.50 20.19
CA LEU A 80 -3.60 -0.09 20.10
C LEU A 80 -4.66 0.76 20.82
N THR A 81 -4.21 1.59 21.77
CA THR A 81 -5.07 2.50 22.55
C THR A 81 -4.89 3.94 22.09
N ASN A 82 -3.65 4.37 21.87
CA ASN A 82 -3.31 5.71 21.40
C ASN A 82 -2.21 5.63 20.35
N VAL A 83 -2.24 6.54 19.37
CA VAL A 83 -1.19 6.70 18.37
C VAL A 83 -0.89 8.17 18.18
N SER A 84 0.39 8.54 18.20
CA SER A 84 0.87 9.86 17.82
C SER A 84 1.39 9.83 16.39
N LEU A 85 0.80 10.64 15.52
CA LEU A 85 1.16 10.73 14.11
C LEU A 85 1.72 12.12 13.80
N LYS A 86 2.77 12.19 12.98
CA LYS A 86 3.18 13.44 12.36
C LYS A 86 2.13 13.84 11.31
N VAL A 87 1.99 15.14 11.08
CA VAL A 87 1.12 15.69 10.02
C VAL A 87 1.96 16.44 8.99
N LEU A 88 1.47 16.49 7.77
CA LEU A 88 2.07 17.26 6.67
C LEU A 88 1.14 18.41 6.29
N PRO A 89 1.69 19.55 5.82
CA PRO A 89 0.89 20.64 5.31
C PRO A 89 0.04 20.16 4.12
N ARG A 90 -1.14 20.78 3.95
CA ARG A 90 -1.96 20.54 2.76
C ARG A 90 -1.27 21.16 1.54
N PRO A 91 -1.22 20.46 0.39
CA PRO A 91 -0.69 21.03 -0.84
C PRO A 91 -1.56 22.22 -1.29
N LEU A 92 -0.92 23.21 -1.93
CA LEU A 92 -1.60 24.42 -2.41
C LEU A 92 -2.36 24.18 -3.70
N ALA A 93 -1.91 23.24 -4.53
CA ALA A 93 -2.54 22.85 -5.76
C ALA A 93 -2.42 21.34 -6.01
N THR A 94 -3.41 20.79 -6.70
CA THR A 94 -3.44 19.42 -7.20
C THR A 94 -4.04 19.43 -8.60
N ALA A 95 -3.51 18.60 -9.49
CA ALA A 95 -4.08 18.37 -10.82
C ALA A 95 -3.86 16.91 -11.21
N THR A 96 -4.70 16.39 -12.11
CA THR A 96 -4.56 15.02 -12.62
C THR A 96 -4.50 15.06 -14.13
N VAL A 97 -3.61 14.25 -14.69
CA VAL A 97 -3.49 14.04 -16.14
C VAL A 97 -3.63 12.57 -16.46
N ARG A 98 -4.07 12.26 -17.69
CA ARG A 98 -4.15 10.91 -18.22
C ARG A 98 -3.38 10.80 -19.54
N PHE A 99 -2.85 9.62 -19.82
CA PHE A 99 -2.19 9.24 -21.07
C PHE A 99 -2.75 7.90 -21.53
N GLU A 100 -2.99 7.78 -22.83
CA GLU A 100 -3.09 6.46 -23.47
C GLU A 100 -1.67 5.90 -23.59
N SER A 101 -1.44 4.71 -23.03
CA SER A 101 -0.12 4.09 -22.96
C SER A 101 -0.27 2.60 -22.70
N ASP A 102 0.47 1.77 -23.43
CA ASP A 102 0.67 0.37 -23.03
C ASP A 102 1.45 0.26 -21.71
N GLU A 103 1.51 -0.96 -21.16
CA GLU A 103 2.12 -1.24 -19.85
C GLU A 103 3.61 -0.87 -19.81
N ALA A 104 4.38 -1.25 -20.83
CA ALA A 104 5.82 -1.04 -20.87
C ALA A 104 6.13 0.45 -21.00
N SER A 105 5.46 1.14 -21.92
CA SER A 105 5.59 2.59 -22.11
C SER A 105 5.20 3.38 -20.85
N ALA A 106 4.20 2.91 -20.09
CA ALA A 106 3.78 3.54 -18.84
C ALA A 106 4.85 3.42 -17.75
N LEU A 107 5.47 2.23 -17.62
CA LEU A 107 6.58 1.99 -16.70
C LEU A 107 7.79 2.85 -17.03
N GLU A 108 8.19 2.89 -18.31
CA GLU A 108 9.31 3.72 -18.77
C GLU A 108 9.07 5.20 -18.44
N ARG A 109 7.86 5.70 -18.71
CA ARG A 109 7.48 7.09 -18.43
C ARG A 109 7.49 7.42 -16.94
N MET A 110 6.92 6.55 -16.10
CA MET A 110 6.94 6.74 -14.64
C MET A 110 8.36 6.75 -14.08
N ASN A 111 9.23 5.85 -14.56
CA ASN A 111 10.64 5.79 -14.17
C ASN A 111 11.42 7.03 -14.63
N ALA A 112 11.16 7.52 -15.85
CA ALA A 112 11.79 8.74 -16.36
C ALA A 112 11.41 9.97 -15.53
N TRP A 113 10.15 10.10 -15.10
CA TRP A 113 9.71 11.21 -14.26
C TRP A 113 10.21 11.13 -12.82
N ALA A 114 10.47 9.92 -12.29
CA ALA A 114 11.07 9.76 -10.96
C ALA A 114 12.46 10.41 -10.86
N ALA A 115 13.17 10.55 -11.99
CA ALA A 115 14.46 11.24 -12.09
C ALA A 115 14.34 12.77 -12.30
N GLN A 116 13.13 13.32 -12.38
CA GLN A 116 12.87 14.73 -12.67
C GLN A 116 12.25 15.45 -11.47
N PRO A 117 12.36 16.79 -11.37
CA PRO A 117 11.77 17.57 -10.29
C PRO A 117 10.26 17.80 -10.49
N LEU A 118 9.52 16.75 -10.88
CA LEU A 118 8.08 16.81 -11.10
C LEU A 118 7.35 16.54 -9.78
N PRO A 119 6.26 17.28 -9.47
CA PRO A 119 5.48 17.11 -8.24
C PRO A 119 4.53 15.90 -8.33
N VAL A 120 5.02 14.74 -8.82
CA VAL A 120 4.23 13.51 -8.92
C VAL A 120 3.89 13.01 -7.51
N HIS A 121 2.60 12.96 -7.22
CA HIS A 121 2.07 12.59 -5.92
C HIS A 121 1.48 11.18 -5.91
N ALA A 122 0.89 10.74 -7.03
CA ALA A 122 0.42 9.36 -7.22
C ALA A 122 0.37 9.01 -8.71
N SER A 123 0.47 7.72 -9.01
CA SER A 123 0.26 7.18 -10.36
C SER A 123 -0.55 5.89 -10.30
N ALA A 124 -1.35 5.67 -11.34
CA ALA A 124 -2.12 4.46 -11.54
C ALA A 124 -2.15 4.11 -13.04
N TRP A 125 -1.82 2.87 -13.41
CA TRP A 125 -1.99 2.40 -14.78
C TRP A 125 -2.90 1.18 -14.78
N TRP A 126 -3.90 1.18 -15.65
CA TRP A 126 -4.75 0.02 -15.90
C TRP A 126 -5.34 0.11 -17.31
N ASN A 127 -5.42 -1.03 -17.99
CA ASN A 127 -6.10 -1.20 -19.27
C ASN A 127 -5.74 -0.13 -20.33
N GLY A 128 -4.44 0.12 -20.53
CA GLY A 128 -3.96 1.05 -21.55
C GLY A 128 -4.03 2.53 -21.16
N THR A 129 -4.43 2.88 -19.94
CA THR A 129 -4.49 4.26 -19.47
C THR A 129 -3.57 4.46 -18.25
N LEU A 130 -2.64 5.43 -18.35
CA LEU A 130 -1.85 5.93 -17.22
C LEU A 130 -2.47 7.22 -16.67
N VAL A 131 -2.83 7.24 -15.40
CA VAL A 131 -3.34 8.40 -14.68
C VAL A 131 -2.32 8.86 -13.63
N VAL A 132 -2.00 10.15 -13.61
CA VAL A 132 -0.97 10.74 -12.75
C VAL A 132 -1.54 11.93 -12.00
N ARG A 133 -1.40 11.93 -10.68
CA ARG A 133 -1.74 13.08 -9.83
C ARG A 133 -0.50 13.88 -9.49
N LEU A 134 -0.58 15.16 -9.77
CA LEU A 134 0.40 16.17 -9.40
C LEU A 134 -0.08 16.88 -8.14
N SER A 135 0.79 17.14 -7.17
CA SER A 135 0.42 17.88 -5.96
C SER A 135 1.60 18.64 -5.35
N GLY A 136 1.39 19.91 -4.99
CA GLY A 136 2.45 20.74 -4.40
C GLY A 136 2.17 22.23 -4.50
N ALA A 137 3.23 23.01 -4.73
CA ALA A 137 3.13 24.44 -4.99
C ALA A 137 2.43 24.72 -6.33
N GLN A 138 1.61 25.76 -6.39
CA GLN A 138 0.83 26.09 -7.59
C GLN A 138 1.70 26.25 -8.85
N ALA A 139 2.83 26.95 -8.75
CA ALA A 139 3.76 27.11 -9.88
C ALA A 139 4.35 25.78 -10.37
N ALA A 140 4.69 24.87 -9.45
CA ALA A 140 5.25 23.56 -9.80
C ALA A 140 4.20 22.68 -10.52
N VAL A 141 2.97 22.65 -10.02
CA VAL A 141 1.87 21.90 -10.66
C VAL A 141 1.57 22.46 -12.05
N GLN A 142 1.49 23.79 -12.20
CA GLN A 142 1.24 24.42 -13.50
C GLN A 142 2.38 24.17 -14.50
N SER A 143 3.63 24.20 -14.05
CA SER A 143 4.78 23.86 -14.90
C SER A 143 4.73 22.40 -15.36
N ALA A 144 4.43 21.47 -14.45
CA ALA A 144 4.34 20.05 -14.75
C ALA A 144 3.17 19.72 -15.69
N LEU A 145 2.01 20.39 -15.53
CA LEU A 145 0.89 20.27 -16.46
C LEU A 145 1.29 20.67 -17.89
N LYS A 146 1.93 21.83 -18.06
CA LYS A 146 2.40 22.27 -19.39
C LYS A 146 3.37 21.28 -20.00
N HIS A 147 4.32 20.79 -19.20
CA HIS A 147 5.30 19.80 -19.65
C HIS A 147 4.62 18.50 -20.09
N MET A 148 3.79 17.90 -19.24
CA MET A 148 3.10 16.64 -19.52
C MET A 148 2.09 16.76 -20.67
N SER A 149 1.34 17.85 -20.76
CA SER A 149 0.45 18.09 -21.91
C SER A 149 1.23 18.24 -23.23
N GLY A 150 2.46 18.78 -23.18
CA GLY A 150 3.37 18.76 -24.33
C GLY A 150 3.82 17.35 -24.74
N GLU A 151 3.76 16.39 -23.83
CA GLU A 151 4.01 14.96 -24.08
C GLU A 151 2.73 14.19 -24.46
N GLY A 152 1.60 14.87 -24.67
CA GLY A 152 0.33 14.27 -25.05
C GLY A 152 -0.62 13.94 -23.90
N ALA A 153 -0.36 14.44 -22.68
CA ALA A 153 -1.28 14.24 -21.56
C ALA A 153 -2.56 15.07 -21.70
N GLU A 154 -3.69 14.43 -21.41
CA GLU A 154 -4.96 15.13 -21.25
C GLU A 154 -5.21 15.47 -19.78
N VAL A 155 -5.64 16.70 -19.52
CA VAL A 155 -6.01 17.12 -18.17
C VAL A 155 -7.37 16.53 -17.83
N VAL A 156 -7.44 15.84 -16.68
CA VAL A 156 -8.68 15.24 -16.19
C VAL A 156 -9.45 16.29 -15.38
N ASP A 157 -10.76 16.34 -15.58
CA ASP A 157 -11.66 17.17 -14.77
C ASP A 157 -11.44 16.91 -13.26
N PRO A 158 -11.38 17.96 -12.41
CA PRO A 158 -11.08 17.81 -10.99
C PRO A 158 -12.03 16.89 -10.21
N ASP A 159 -13.33 16.88 -10.53
CA ASP A 159 -14.32 16.07 -9.81
C ASP A 159 -14.21 14.61 -10.23
N LEU A 160 -14.02 14.34 -11.53
CA LEU A 160 -13.73 13.00 -12.04
C LEU A 160 -12.43 12.45 -11.43
N ALA A 161 -11.38 13.26 -11.40
CA ALA A 161 -10.10 12.89 -10.78
C ALA A 161 -10.26 12.57 -9.30
N LEU A 162 -11.01 13.40 -8.55
CA LEU A 162 -11.26 13.17 -7.13
C LEU A 162 -11.98 11.84 -6.90
N ASN A 163 -13.00 11.54 -7.68
CA ASN A 163 -13.75 10.29 -7.60
C ASN A 163 -12.87 9.09 -7.93
N PHE A 164 -12.08 9.16 -9.00
CA PHE A 164 -11.12 8.11 -9.37
C PHE A 164 -10.14 7.81 -8.23
N TRP A 165 -9.45 8.83 -7.70
CA TRP A 165 -8.46 8.60 -6.63
C TRP A 165 -9.09 8.13 -5.32
N GLN A 166 -10.32 8.52 -5.01
CA GLN A 166 -11.05 8.00 -3.85
C GLN A 166 -11.50 6.56 -4.06
N GLY A 167 -11.97 6.21 -5.26
CA GLY A 167 -12.31 4.85 -5.67
C GLY A 167 -11.09 3.93 -5.56
N LEU A 168 -9.97 4.33 -6.16
CA LEU A 168 -8.70 3.59 -6.09
C LEU A 168 -8.22 3.43 -4.65
N ARG A 169 -8.24 4.51 -3.86
CA ARG A 169 -7.88 4.47 -2.44
C ARG A 169 -8.75 3.47 -1.67
N ASP A 170 -10.06 3.52 -1.85
CA ASP A 170 -11.00 2.69 -1.09
C ASP A 170 -11.23 1.31 -1.73
N GLN A 171 -10.55 1.02 -2.84
CA GLN A 171 -10.66 -0.22 -3.61
C GLN A 171 -12.09 -0.48 -4.11
N ARG A 172 -12.68 0.57 -4.70
CA ARG A 172 -14.04 0.65 -5.23
C ARG A 172 -14.10 1.21 -6.65
N ASP A 173 -12.96 1.40 -7.31
CA ASP A 173 -12.97 1.73 -8.74
C ASP A 173 -13.21 0.47 -9.59
N GLU A 174 -13.38 0.69 -10.89
CA GLU A 174 -13.73 -0.33 -11.89
C GLU A 174 -12.81 -1.55 -11.85
N TYR A 175 -11.50 -1.36 -11.59
CA TYR A 175 -10.56 -2.49 -11.48
C TYR A 175 -10.94 -3.43 -10.31
N PHE A 176 -11.19 -2.88 -9.12
CA PHE A 176 -11.49 -3.71 -7.95
C PHE A 176 -12.90 -4.31 -8.01
N GLU A 177 -13.86 -3.66 -8.68
CA GLU A 177 -15.17 -4.26 -8.96
C GLU A 177 -15.07 -5.45 -9.92
N ALA A 178 -14.27 -5.31 -10.98
CA ALA A 178 -13.97 -6.40 -11.91
C ALA A 178 -13.23 -7.56 -11.19
N ALA A 179 -12.24 -7.23 -10.35
CA ALA A 179 -11.51 -8.20 -9.56
C ALA A 179 -12.45 -8.98 -8.61
N GLU A 180 -13.35 -8.30 -7.89
CA GLU A 180 -14.32 -8.95 -7.00
C GLU A 180 -15.23 -9.94 -7.77
N SER A 181 -15.66 -9.55 -8.97
CA SER A 181 -16.42 -10.44 -9.86
C SER A 181 -15.61 -11.66 -10.31
N ALA A 182 -14.30 -11.52 -10.52
CA ALA A 182 -13.41 -12.62 -10.88
C ALA A 182 -13.10 -13.54 -9.69
N LEU A 183 -13.03 -13.01 -8.46
CA LEU A 183 -12.87 -13.82 -7.24
C LEU A 183 -14.00 -14.85 -7.12
N ALA A 184 -15.23 -14.46 -7.43
CA ALA A 184 -16.40 -15.36 -7.44
C ALA A 184 -16.28 -16.52 -8.45
N ARG A 185 -15.39 -16.39 -9.46
CA ARG A 185 -15.09 -17.42 -10.47
C ARG A 185 -13.82 -18.22 -10.17
N GLY A 186 -13.21 -18.02 -8.99
CA GLY A 186 -12.02 -18.76 -8.55
C GLY A 186 -10.69 -18.02 -8.74
N ALA A 187 -10.72 -16.79 -9.26
CA ALA A 187 -9.52 -15.94 -9.29
C ALA A 187 -9.11 -15.48 -7.89
N ARG A 188 -7.91 -14.93 -7.80
CA ARG A 188 -7.32 -14.34 -6.59
C ARG A 188 -6.83 -12.94 -6.91
N LEU A 189 -7.01 -12.03 -5.97
CA LEU A 189 -6.42 -10.70 -6.04
C LEU A 189 -5.10 -10.72 -5.29
N TRP A 190 -4.02 -10.51 -6.01
CA TRP A 190 -2.66 -10.47 -5.50
C TRP A 190 -2.20 -9.03 -5.32
N ARG A 191 -1.43 -8.82 -4.25
CA ARG A 191 -0.67 -7.61 -4.02
C ARG A 191 0.81 -7.94 -4.19
N ILE A 192 1.41 -7.45 -5.26
CA ILE A 192 2.80 -7.73 -5.62
C ILE A 192 3.63 -6.45 -5.43
N SER A 193 4.72 -6.56 -4.69
CA SER A 193 5.68 -5.48 -4.48
C SER A 193 6.98 -5.84 -5.18
N VAL A 194 7.40 -5.01 -6.11
CA VAL A 194 8.64 -5.14 -6.90
C VAL A 194 9.35 -3.78 -6.95
N PRO A 195 10.63 -3.71 -7.35
CA PRO A 195 11.25 -2.45 -7.74
C PRO A 195 10.43 -1.74 -8.81
N ASP A 196 10.34 -0.40 -8.74
CA ASP A 196 9.65 0.45 -9.73
C ASP A 196 10.26 0.35 -11.14
N THR A 197 11.54 -0.02 -11.22
CA THR A 197 12.25 -0.33 -12.47
C THR A 197 11.93 -1.70 -13.08
N SER A 198 11.08 -2.50 -12.44
CA SER A 198 10.67 -3.80 -12.97
C SER A 198 9.74 -3.62 -14.18
N GLY A 199 10.05 -4.32 -15.28
CA GLY A 199 9.19 -4.40 -16.45
C GLY A 199 7.88 -5.17 -16.19
N PRO A 200 7.09 -5.42 -17.25
CA PRO A 200 5.90 -6.25 -17.17
C PRO A 200 6.21 -7.63 -16.58
N LEU A 201 5.34 -8.10 -15.67
CA LEU A 201 5.55 -9.39 -14.99
C LEU A 201 5.23 -10.60 -15.87
N ASN A 202 4.61 -10.39 -17.04
CA ASN A 202 4.20 -11.42 -17.99
C ASN A 202 3.36 -12.55 -17.35
N LEU A 203 2.47 -12.17 -16.45
CA LEU A 203 1.50 -13.07 -15.82
C LEU A 203 0.14 -12.89 -16.49
N GLU A 204 -0.58 -13.98 -16.70
CA GLU A 204 -1.96 -13.92 -17.18
C GLU A 204 -2.87 -13.31 -16.12
N GLY A 205 -3.79 -12.44 -16.55
CA GLY A 205 -4.77 -11.77 -15.70
C GLY A 205 -4.71 -10.24 -15.79
N ASP A 206 -5.62 -9.60 -15.08
CA ASP A 206 -5.76 -8.13 -15.11
C ASP A 206 -4.84 -7.47 -14.09
N THR A 207 -4.00 -6.56 -14.58
CA THR A 207 -3.00 -5.86 -13.77
C THR A 207 -3.30 -4.37 -13.66
N LEU A 208 -3.37 -3.88 -12.42
CA LEU A 208 -3.35 -2.46 -12.07
C LEU A 208 -1.99 -2.14 -11.43
N MET A 209 -1.32 -1.12 -11.92
CA MET A 209 -0.04 -0.65 -11.38
C MET A 209 -0.24 0.63 -10.57
N GLU A 210 0.39 0.71 -9.41
CA GLU A 210 0.47 1.92 -8.60
C GLU A 210 1.92 2.20 -8.17
N TRP A 211 2.14 3.36 -7.56
CA TRP A 211 3.41 3.72 -6.91
C TRP A 211 4.60 3.70 -7.86
N GLY A 212 4.43 4.33 -9.04
CA GLY A 212 5.47 4.37 -10.07
C GLY A 212 5.73 3.02 -10.73
N GLY A 213 4.89 2.01 -10.49
CA GLY A 213 5.20 0.65 -10.88
C GLY A 213 5.96 -0.13 -9.81
N ALA A 214 5.95 0.27 -8.54
CA ALA A 214 6.43 -0.61 -7.46
C ALA A 214 5.34 -1.56 -6.92
N LEU A 215 4.06 -1.21 -7.11
CA LEU A 215 2.91 -2.03 -6.69
C LEU A 215 2.21 -2.58 -7.93
N ARG A 216 1.97 -3.89 -7.99
CA ARG A 216 1.02 -4.51 -8.92
C ARG A 216 -0.12 -5.12 -8.12
N TRP A 217 -1.33 -4.72 -8.43
CA TRP A 217 -2.50 -5.52 -8.17
C TRP A 217 -2.68 -6.44 -9.37
N LEU A 218 -2.75 -7.75 -9.13
CA LEU A 218 -2.96 -8.74 -10.20
C LEU A 218 -4.18 -9.60 -9.83
N CYS A 219 -5.17 -9.63 -10.71
CA CYS A 219 -6.31 -10.54 -10.59
C CYS A 219 -6.12 -11.72 -11.55
N THR A 220 -5.91 -12.92 -11.00
CA THR A 220 -5.60 -14.12 -11.79
C THR A 220 -6.00 -15.40 -11.05
N ASP A 221 -6.32 -16.46 -11.78
CA ASP A 221 -6.51 -17.81 -11.24
C ASP A 221 -5.21 -18.65 -11.30
N ALA A 222 -4.12 -18.08 -11.81
CA ALA A 222 -2.82 -18.73 -11.89
C ALA A 222 -2.37 -19.33 -10.54
N PRO A 223 -1.60 -20.44 -10.56
CA PRO A 223 -1.10 -21.06 -9.34
C PRO A 223 -0.27 -20.09 -8.49
N ALA A 224 -0.42 -20.17 -7.17
CA ALA A 224 0.30 -19.31 -6.22
C ALA A 224 1.82 -19.31 -6.41
N GLN A 225 2.39 -20.47 -6.76
CA GLN A 225 3.82 -20.62 -7.03
C GLN A 225 4.26 -19.82 -8.27
N ALA A 226 3.43 -19.73 -9.31
CA ALA A 226 3.76 -18.96 -10.51
C ALA A 226 3.82 -17.45 -10.21
N VAL A 227 2.81 -16.92 -9.51
CA VAL A 227 2.75 -15.50 -9.14
C VAL A 227 3.90 -15.11 -8.20
N ARG A 228 4.17 -15.94 -7.18
CA ARG A 228 5.30 -15.70 -6.25
C ARG A 228 6.64 -15.80 -6.96
N GLY A 229 6.85 -16.81 -7.80
CA GLY A 229 8.08 -16.98 -8.57
C GLY A 229 8.34 -15.81 -9.51
N ALA A 230 7.31 -15.30 -10.21
CA ALA A 230 7.44 -14.11 -11.06
C ALA A 230 7.82 -12.85 -10.27
N ALA A 231 7.24 -12.65 -9.08
CA ALA A 231 7.63 -11.55 -8.19
C ALA A 231 9.08 -11.68 -7.71
N GLU A 232 9.50 -12.88 -7.29
CA GLU A 232 10.86 -13.18 -6.83
C GLU A 232 11.91 -12.97 -7.93
N LEU A 233 11.61 -13.35 -9.18
CA LEU A 233 12.48 -13.10 -10.34
C LEU A 233 12.77 -11.61 -10.55
N HIS A 234 11.85 -10.73 -10.15
CA HIS A 234 12.01 -9.28 -10.18
C HIS A 234 12.56 -8.70 -8.86
N GLY A 235 13.00 -9.55 -7.92
CA GLY A 235 13.49 -9.11 -6.61
C GLY A 235 12.40 -8.62 -5.66
N GLY A 236 11.14 -9.01 -5.92
CA GLY A 236 9.97 -8.63 -5.16
C GLY A 236 9.35 -9.77 -4.36
N HIS A 237 8.12 -9.54 -3.89
CA HIS A 237 7.29 -10.54 -3.23
C HIS A 237 5.81 -10.34 -3.57
N ALA A 238 5.03 -11.42 -3.49
CA ALA A 238 3.59 -11.42 -3.74
C ALA A 238 2.81 -11.93 -2.52
N THR A 239 1.70 -11.29 -2.22
CA THR A 239 0.78 -11.67 -1.14
C THR A 239 -0.62 -11.83 -1.71
N VAL A 240 -1.32 -12.92 -1.36
CA VAL A 240 -2.75 -13.03 -1.66
C VAL A 240 -3.47 -12.01 -0.80
N TYR A 241 -4.08 -11.02 -1.44
CA TYR A 241 -4.75 -9.94 -0.77
C TYR A 241 -6.25 -10.22 -0.55
N ARG A 242 -6.90 -10.83 -1.55
CA ARG A 242 -8.26 -11.38 -1.41
C ARG A 242 -8.37 -12.71 -2.15
N SER A 243 -9.07 -13.65 -1.54
CA SER A 243 -9.46 -14.93 -2.14
C SER A 243 -10.73 -15.46 -1.48
N VAL A 244 -11.52 -16.23 -2.24
CA VAL A 244 -12.63 -17.03 -1.70
C VAL A 244 -12.14 -18.30 -1.00
N ASP A 245 -10.95 -18.78 -1.38
CA ASP A 245 -10.26 -19.89 -0.72
C ASP A 245 -9.66 -19.38 0.60
N ARG A 246 -10.07 -20.00 1.71
CA ARG A 246 -9.61 -19.62 3.06
C ARG A 246 -8.36 -20.38 3.49
N ASP A 247 -8.03 -21.47 2.81
CA ASP A 247 -6.90 -22.34 3.16
C ASP A 247 -5.63 -21.93 2.42
N ILE A 248 -5.74 -21.05 1.41
CA ILE A 248 -4.59 -20.48 0.73
C ILE A 248 -3.73 -19.65 1.69
N ALA A 249 -2.44 -19.98 1.75
CA ALA A 249 -1.48 -19.17 2.49
C ALA A 249 -1.39 -17.76 1.87
N ALA A 250 -1.73 -16.72 2.64
CA ALA A 250 -1.70 -15.36 2.13
C ALA A 250 -0.29 -14.87 1.83
N PHE A 251 0.65 -15.16 2.73
CA PHE A 251 2.05 -14.73 2.66
C PHE A 251 2.95 -15.84 2.15
N SER A 252 4.09 -15.47 1.57
CA SER A 252 5.21 -16.39 1.34
C SER A 252 5.83 -16.82 2.67
N ASP A 253 6.49 -17.97 2.66
CA ASP A 253 7.17 -18.47 3.86
C ASP A 253 8.32 -17.55 4.27
N LEU A 254 8.42 -17.31 5.57
CA LEU A 254 9.53 -16.59 6.15
C LEU A 254 10.75 -17.49 6.26
N SER A 255 11.94 -16.94 6.01
CA SER A 255 13.19 -17.63 6.32
C SER A 255 13.26 -17.98 7.81
N ALA A 256 13.98 -19.05 8.16
CA ALA A 256 14.07 -19.52 9.54
C ALA A 256 14.51 -18.43 10.57
N PRO A 257 15.46 -17.51 10.25
CA PRO A 257 15.80 -16.40 11.14
C PRO A 257 14.63 -15.41 11.35
N LEU A 258 13.94 -15.02 10.28
CA LEU A 258 12.80 -14.09 10.37
C LEU A 258 11.62 -14.71 11.12
N SER A 259 11.31 -15.97 10.83
CA SER A 259 10.29 -16.73 11.56
C SER A 259 10.59 -16.77 13.06
N ARG A 260 11.84 -17.05 13.46
CA ARG A 260 12.26 -17.03 14.87
C ARG A 260 12.03 -15.67 15.54
N LEU A 261 12.42 -14.58 14.87
CA LEU A 261 12.22 -13.22 15.39
C LEU A 261 10.74 -12.88 15.58
N HIS A 262 9.89 -13.21 14.60
CA HIS A 262 8.45 -13.01 14.72
C HIS A 262 7.84 -13.80 15.90
N ARG A 263 8.23 -15.07 16.09
CA ARG A 263 7.78 -15.88 17.23
C ARG A 263 8.23 -15.29 18.57
N GLN A 264 9.48 -14.81 18.66
CA GLN A 264 10.00 -14.18 19.88
C GLN A 264 9.27 -12.86 20.19
N LEU A 265 8.98 -12.04 19.18
CA LEU A 265 8.19 -10.82 19.34
C LEU A 265 6.76 -11.14 19.81
N LYS A 266 6.10 -12.12 19.18
CA LYS A 266 4.77 -12.57 19.58
C LYS A 266 4.77 -13.08 21.02
N ALA A 267 5.75 -13.90 21.41
CA ALA A 267 5.87 -14.39 22.79
C ALA A 267 6.12 -13.27 23.82
N ALA A 268 6.89 -12.24 23.46
CA ALA A 268 7.17 -11.10 24.33
C ALA A 268 5.91 -10.24 24.57
N PHE A 269 5.15 -9.96 23.51
CA PHE A 269 3.97 -9.10 23.57
C PHE A 269 2.69 -9.84 23.98
N ASP A 270 2.51 -11.06 23.50
CA ASP A 270 1.29 -11.85 23.66
C ASP A 270 1.62 -13.33 23.95
N PRO A 271 2.20 -13.63 25.14
CA PRO A 271 2.64 -14.98 25.49
C PRO A 271 1.51 -16.01 25.58
N LYS A 272 0.25 -15.55 25.68
CA LYS A 272 -0.95 -16.39 25.73
C LYS A 272 -1.64 -16.50 24.36
N GLY A 273 -1.09 -15.85 23.34
CA GLY A 273 -1.65 -15.81 21.99
C GLY A 273 -3.08 -15.29 21.97
N LEU A 274 -3.45 -14.28 22.75
CA LEU A 274 -4.82 -13.77 22.83
C LEU A 274 -5.27 -13.01 21.57
N PHE A 275 -4.35 -12.34 20.89
CA PHE A 275 -4.70 -11.39 19.83
C PHE A 275 -4.53 -11.98 18.43
N ASN A 276 -5.59 -11.87 17.62
CA ASN A 276 -5.61 -12.11 16.17
C ASN A 276 -4.80 -13.34 15.71
N ARG A 277 -5.05 -14.49 16.35
CA ARG A 277 -4.43 -15.79 16.03
C ARG A 277 -4.51 -16.11 14.53
N GLY A 278 -3.44 -16.67 13.99
CA GLY A 278 -3.34 -17.08 12.58
C GLY A 278 -3.25 -15.92 11.57
N ARG A 279 -3.26 -14.65 12.02
CA ARG A 279 -2.99 -13.50 11.14
C ARG A 279 -1.49 -13.31 10.96
N LEU A 280 -1.06 -12.97 9.74
CA LEU A 280 0.33 -12.83 9.28
C LEU A 280 1.15 -14.12 9.30
N ILE A 281 1.06 -14.89 10.39
CA ILE A 281 1.76 -16.16 10.58
C ILE A 281 0.72 -17.19 11.06
N PRO A 282 0.39 -18.20 10.25
CA PRO A 282 -0.66 -19.18 10.58
C PRO A 282 -0.48 -19.91 11.91
N ASP A 283 0.78 -20.18 12.27
CA ASP A 283 1.13 -20.97 13.46
C ASP A 283 1.29 -20.11 14.75
N LEU A 284 0.88 -18.84 14.75
CA LEU A 284 1.07 -17.87 15.84
C LEU A 284 -0.21 -17.19 16.35
#